data_AF-A0A9P1KZP0-F1
#
_entry.id   AF-A0A9P1KZP0-F1
#
_cell.length_a   1.000
_cell.length_b   1.000
_cell.length_c   1.000
_cell.angle_alpha   90.00
_cell.angle_beta   90.00
_cell.angle_gamma   90.00
#
_symmetry.space_group_name_H-M   'P 1'
#
loop_
_entity.id
_entity.type
_entity.pdbx_description
1 polymer ?
#
loop_
_entity_poly.entity_id
_entity_poly.type
_entity_poly.pdbx_seq_one_letter_code
_entity_poly.pdbx_strand_id
1 'polypeptide(L)'
;MKYIGLLASSICVVVVLLINSYYNIINLDIQKISSYVIECNMILEDYISNEEKVLNNNEEYISRLLNLKNCIKDTKTSFFTAKYKNYKIKSIESLVNSISEDENRSKHLDLVKKFNNLSEDELDSLLDKNLLQVTYLSTRAYE
;
A
#
# COMPACT_ATOMS: atom_id res chain seq x y z
N MET A 1 -0.26 -37.95 30.83
CA MET A 1 -0.99 -37.51 29.62
C MET A 1 -1.95 -36.32 29.83
N LYS A 2 -2.53 -36.07 31.02
CA LYS A 2 -3.49 -34.95 31.23
C LYS A 2 -2.91 -33.53 31.01
N TYR A 3 -1.63 -33.32 31.33
CA TYR A 3 -0.99 -32.00 31.17
C TYR A 3 -0.55 -31.67 29.74
N ILE A 4 -0.36 -32.70 28.89
CA ILE A 4 0.10 -32.53 27.50
C ILE A 4 -1.02 -31.91 26.64
N GLY A 5 -2.27 -32.33 26.85
CA GLY A 5 -3.43 -31.74 26.17
C GLY A 5 -3.68 -30.29 26.59
N LEU A 6 -3.49 -29.96 27.87
CA LEU A 6 -3.62 -28.59 28.37
C LEU A 6 -2.53 -27.66 27.78
N LEU A 7 -1.29 -28.15 27.73
CA LEU A 7 -0.17 -27.45 27.10
C LEU A 7 -0.41 -27.23 25.60
N ALA A 8 -0.84 -28.26 24.87
CA ALA A 8 -1.14 -28.16 23.45
C ALA A 8 -2.29 -27.16 23.18
N SER A 9 -3.34 -27.17 24.00
CA SER A 9 -4.43 -26.20 23.92
C SER A 9 -3.96 -24.77 24.20
N SER A 10 -3.11 -24.56 25.21
CA SER A 10 -2.57 -23.24 25.53
C SER A 10 -1.68 -22.70 24.41
N ILE A 11 -0.83 -23.55 23.82
CA ILE A 11 0.03 -23.17 22.70
C ILE A 11 -0.82 -22.80 21.48
N CYS A 12 -1.87 -23.56 21.19
CA CYS A 12 -2.78 -23.27 20.09
C CYS A 12 -3.43 -21.88 20.23
N VAL A 13 -3.93 -21.54 21.42
CA VAL A 13 -4.50 -20.20 21.68
C VAL A 13 -3.48 -19.10 21.46
N VAL A 14 -2.23 -19.28 21.94
CA VAL A 14 -1.16 -18.30 21.74
C VAL A 14 -0.83 -18.11 20.26
N VAL A 15 -0.74 -19.21 19.49
CA VAL A 15 -0.47 -19.14 18.04
C VAL A 15 -1.59 -18.37 17.32
N VAL A 16 -2.86 -18.65 17.65
CA VAL A 16 -3.99 -17.93 17.06
C VAL A 16 -3.93 -16.43 17.40
N LEU A 17 -3.60 -16.06 18.64
CA LEU A 17 -3.45 -14.66 19.03
C LEU A 17 -2.30 -13.96 18.29
N LEU A 18 -1.18 -14.64 18.06
CA LEU A 18 -0.05 -14.10 17.31
C LEU A 18 -0.41 -13.85 15.84
N ILE A 19 -1.12 -14.78 15.20
CA ILE A 19 -1.58 -14.64 13.82
C ILE A 19 -2.55 -13.44 13.71
N ASN A 20 -3.52 -13.33 14.62
CA ASN A 20 -4.45 -12.19 14.62
C ASN A 20 -3.74 -10.85 14.86
N SER A 21 -2.76 -10.83 15.78
CA SER A 21 -1.95 -9.64 16.04
C SER A 21 -1.15 -9.22 14.79
N TYR A 22 -0.55 -10.18 14.08
CA TYR A 22 0.16 -9.94 12.82
C TYR A 22 -0.72 -9.25 11.78
N TYR A 23 -1.92 -9.76 11.51
CA TYR A 23 -2.84 -9.15 10.56
C TYR A 23 -3.33 -7.78 10.99
N ASN A 24 -3.62 -7.60 12.28
CA ASN A 24 -4.02 -6.30 12.81
C ASN A 24 -2.93 -5.25 12.65
N ILE A 25 -1.66 -5.60 12.87
CA ILE A 25 -0.53 -4.70 12.67
C ILE A 25 -0.45 -4.26 11.19
N ILE A 26 -0.56 -5.21 10.26
CA ILE A 26 -0.52 -4.91 8.82
C ILE A 26 -1.69 -4.00 8.43
N ASN A 27 -2.91 -4.32 8.86
CA ASN A 27 -4.10 -3.53 8.55
C ASN A 27 -3.97 -2.09 9.08
N LEU A 28 -3.50 -1.91 10.31
CA LEU A 28 -3.25 -0.59 10.90
C LEU A 28 -2.21 0.21 10.11
N ASP A 29 -1.14 -0.43 9.65
CA ASP A 29 -0.12 0.23 8.84
C ASP A 29 -0.65 0.67 7.47
N ILE A 30 -1.45 -0.17 6.82
CA ILE A 30 -2.10 0.16 5.54
C ILE A 30 -3.07 1.33 5.73
N GLN A 31 -3.90 1.31 6.77
CA GLN A 31 -4.86 2.37 7.06
C GLN A 31 -4.17 3.73 7.23
N LYS A 32 -3.05 3.79 7.95
CA LYS A 32 -2.26 5.04 8.13
C LYS A 32 -1.77 5.64 6.82
N ILE A 33 -1.47 4.79 5.83
CA ILE A 33 -0.92 5.21 4.53
C ILE A 33 -2.04 5.38 3.48
N SER A 34 -3.24 4.85 3.73
CA SER A 34 -4.32 4.75 2.74
C SER A 34 -4.73 6.10 2.15
N SER A 35 -4.83 7.15 2.96
CA SER A 35 -5.19 8.50 2.50
C SER A 35 -4.19 9.05 1.49
N TYR A 36 -2.89 8.86 1.74
CA TYR A 36 -1.83 9.30 0.83
C TYR A 36 -1.84 8.52 -0.48
N VAL A 37 -2.14 7.22 -0.42
CA VAL A 37 -2.24 6.36 -1.61
C VAL A 37 -3.46 6.72 -2.45
N ILE A 38 -4.60 7.02 -1.82
CA ILE A 38 -5.81 7.48 -2.50
C ILE A 38 -5.51 8.79 -3.24
N GLU A 39 -4.87 9.76 -2.58
CA GLU A 39 -4.53 11.02 -3.23
C GLU A 39 -3.53 10.82 -4.40
N CYS A 40 -2.53 9.96 -4.24
CA CYS A 40 -1.62 9.60 -5.33
C CYS A 40 -2.36 8.99 -6.52
N ASN A 41 -3.33 8.11 -6.27
CA ASN A 41 -4.13 7.48 -7.31
C ASN A 41 -5.04 8.50 -8.01
N MET A 42 -5.61 9.47 -7.28
CA MET A 42 -6.37 10.57 -7.88
C MET A 42 -5.49 11.41 -8.82
N ILE A 43 -4.25 11.71 -8.43
CA ILE A 43 -3.30 12.45 -9.28
C ILE A 43 -2.95 11.63 -10.54
N LEU A 44 -2.75 10.32 -10.39
CA LEU A 44 -2.50 9.43 -11.53
C LEU A 44 -3.71 9.40 -12.49
N GLU A 45 -4.92 9.32 -11.96
CA GLU A 45 -6.16 9.34 -12.75
C GLU A 45 -6.34 10.67 -13.47
N ASP A 46 -6.09 11.79 -12.79
CA ASP A 46 -6.08 13.13 -13.39
C ASP A 46 -5.08 13.21 -14.54
N TYR A 47 -3.89 12.62 -14.37
CA TYR A 47 -2.85 12.61 -15.40
C TYR A 47 -3.23 11.76 -16.62
N ILE A 48 -3.88 10.62 -16.40
CA ILE A 48 -4.36 9.75 -17.49
C ILE A 48 -5.56 10.38 -18.22
N SER A 49 -6.49 10.99 -17.49
CA SER A 49 -7.74 11.52 -18.04
C SER A 49 -7.60 12.92 -18.63
N ASN A 50 -6.73 13.76 -18.05
CA ASN A 50 -6.59 15.17 -18.40
C ASN A 50 -5.10 15.59 -18.42
N GLU A 51 -4.29 14.88 -19.21
CA GLU A 51 -2.84 15.08 -19.30
C GLU A 51 -2.46 16.56 -19.47
N GLU A 52 -3.09 17.26 -20.43
CA GLU A 52 -2.80 18.67 -20.72
C GLU A 52 -2.97 19.59 -19.51
N LYS A 53 -4.02 19.37 -18.70
CA LYS A 53 -4.26 20.14 -17.46
C LYS A 53 -3.14 19.91 -16.44
N VAL A 54 -2.73 18.65 -16.29
CA VAL A 54 -1.68 18.27 -15.33
C VAL A 54 -0.33 18.82 -15.75
N LEU A 55 -0.02 18.78 -17.04
CA LEU A 55 1.22 19.32 -17.58
C LEU A 55 1.28 20.85 -17.49
N ASN A 56 0.16 21.54 -17.74
CA ASN A 56 0.07 22.99 -17.60
C ASN A 56 0.22 23.46 -16.14
N ASN A 57 -0.16 22.63 -15.17
CA ASN A 57 -0.02 22.90 -13.73
C ASN A 57 1.00 21.96 -13.06
N ASN A 58 2.04 21.56 -13.79
CA ASN A 58 2.98 20.52 -13.36
C ASN A 58 3.62 20.79 -11.99
N GLU A 59 3.98 22.05 -11.68
CA GLU A 59 4.60 22.43 -10.41
C GLU A 59 3.72 22.07 -9.20
N GLU A 60 2.41 22.30 -9.30
CA GLU A 60 1.46 21.98 -8.23
C GLU A 60 1.38 20.46 -8.01
N TYR A 61 1.19 19.71 -9.10
CA TYR A 61 1.08 18.25 -9.03
C TYR A 61 2.37 17.60 -8.53
N ILE A 62 3.53 18.07 -8.99
CA ILE A 62 4.84 17.59 -8.51
C ILE A 62 5.02 17.90 -7.03
N SER A 63 4.72 19.12 -6.59
CA SER A 63 4.83 19.52 -5.18
C SER A 63 3.96 18.65 -4.27
N ARG A 64 2.71 18.38 -4.68
CA ARG A 64 1.80 17.48 -3.98
C ARG A 64 2.35 16.06 -3.90
N LEU A 65 2.83 15.51 -5.02
CA LEU A 65 3.43 14.17 -5.05
C LEU A 65 4.68 14.06 -4.17
N LEU A 66 5.56 15.07 -4.16
CA LEU A 66 6.72 15.11 -3.28
C LEU A 66 6.33 15.17 -1.79
N ASN A 67 5.28 15.93 -1.46
CA ASN A 67 4.73 15.97 -0.11
C ASN A 67 4.19 14.58 0.29
N LEU A 68 3.39 13.94 -0.57
CA LEU A 68 2.87 12.58 -0.34
C LEU A 68 4.00 11.56 -0.13
N LYS A 69 5.04 11.61 -0.96
CA LYS A 69 6.24 10.77 -0.81
C LYS A 69 6.87 10.94 0.58
N ASN A 70 7.04 12.18 1.04
CA ASN A 70 7.61 12.45 2.36
C ASN A 70 6.69 11.98 3.48
N CYS A 71 5.38 12.24 3.40
CA CYS A 71 4.40 11.73 4.37
C CYS A 71 4.43 10.20 4.48
N ILE A 72 4.45 9.49 3.35
CA ILE A 72 4.57 8.03 3.32
C ILE A 72 5.89 7.59 3.96
N LYS A 73 7.01 8.24 3.61
CA LYS A 73 8.33 7.95 4.14
C LYS A 73 8.42 8.15 5.66
N ASP A 74 7.80 9.20 6.19
CA ASP A 74 7.85 9.55 7.62
C ASP A 74 6.83 8.76 8.45
N THR A 75 5.80 8.21 7.81
CA THR A 75 4.81 7.35 8.49
C THR A 75 5.49 6.12 9.07
N LYS A 76 5.43 5.99 10.40
CA LYS A 76 5.96 4.81 11.11
C LYS A 76 5.08 3.60 10.84
N THR A 77 5.66 2.61 10.19
CA THR A 77 5.06 1.31 9.92
C THR A 77 5.93 0.19 10.48
N SER A 78 5.33 -0.98 10.65
CA SER A 78 6.03 -2.20 11.00
C SER A 78 6.99 -2.63 9.89
N PHE A 79 7.93 -3.50 10.27
CA PHE A 79 8.87 -4.13 9.33
C PHE A 79 8.16 -4.90 8.21
N PHE A 80 6.98 -5.49 8.50
CA PHE A 80 6.23 -6.31 7.56
C PHE A 80 5.77 -5.52 6.33
N THR A 81 5.45 -4.24 6.47
CA THR A 81 4.94 -3.39 5.37
C THR A 81 6.01 -2.52 4.72
N ALA A 82 7.28 -2.71 5.08
CA ALA A 82 8.40 -1.90 4.57
C ALA A 82 8.56 -2.01 3.04
N LYS A 83 8.35 -3.20 2.48
CA LYS A 83 8.47 -3.45 1.03
C LYS A 83 7.32 -2.81 0.26
N TYR A 84 6.09 -2.94 0.74
CA TYR A 84 4.91 -2.24 0.20
C TYR A 84 5.15 -0.73 0.13
N LYS A 85 5.60 -0.15 1.25
CA LYS A 85 5.90 1.28 1.36
C LYS A 85 6.98 1.73 0.38
N ASN A 86 8.04 0.94 0.20
CA ASN A 86 9.11 1.23 -0.75
C ASN A 86 8.60 1.24 -2.20
N TYR A 87 7.74 0.30 -2.59
CA TYR A 87 7.15 0.29 -3.92
C TYR A 87 6.23 1.49 -4.17
N LYS A 88 5.42 1.89 -3.18
CA LYS A 88 4.60 3.12 -3.30
C LYS A 88 5.44 4.37 -3.47
N ILE A 89 6.56 4.50 -2.74
CA ILE A 89 7.50 5.62 -2.93
C ILE A 89 8.07 5.64 -4.35
N LYS A 90 8.51 4.48 -4.87
CA LYS A 90 9.04 4.38 -6.25
C LYS A 90 8.00 4.67 -7.33
N SER A 91 6.75 4.29 -7.08
CA SER A 91 5.61 4.64 -7.94
C SER A 91 5.45 6.17 -8.02
N ILE A 92 5.46 6.85 -6.87
CA ILE A 92 5.38 8.33 -6.81
C ILE A 92 6.57 8.98 -7.52
N GLU A 93 7.80 8.50 -7.30
CA GLU A 93 8.99 9.01 -7.99
C GLU A 93 8.87 8.87 -9.50
N SER A 94 8.35 7.74 -9.98
CA SER A 94 8.13 7.51 -11.40
C SER A 94 7.04 8.43 -11.96
N LEU A 95 6.00 8.72 -11.18
CA LEU A 95 4.92 9.64 -11.56
C LEU A 95 5.40 11.09 -11.62
N VAL A 96 6.25 11.51 -10.69
CA VAL A 96 6.92 12.82 -10.75
C VAL A 96 7.75 12.93 -12.02
N ASN A 97 8.51 11.89 -12.37
CA ASN A 97 9.32 11.88 -13.59
C ASN A 97 8.46 11.93 -14.85
N SER A 98 7.32 11.23 -14.91
CA SER A 98 6.42 11.32 -16.07
C SER A 98 5.80 12.71 -16.23
N ILE A 99 5.54 13.43 -15.14
CA ILE A 99 5.02 14.80 -15.23
C ILE A 99 6.13 15.80 -15.60
N SER A 100 7.37 15.54 -15.17
CA SER A 100 8.50 16.47 -15.33
C SER A 100 9.25 16.32 -16.66
N GLU A 101 9.41 15.10 -17.18
CA GLU A 101 10.25 14.81 -18.35
C GLU A 101 9.41 14.52 -19.60
N ASP A 102 9.57 15.31 -20.66
CA ASP A 102 8.79 15.15 -21.90
C ASP A 102 9.20 13.91 -22.73
N GLU A 103 10.50 13.63 -22.85
CA GLU A 103 11.01 12.62 -23.78
C GLU A 103 10.82 11.15 -23.34
N ASN A 104 10.46 10.89 -22.07
CA ASN A 104 10.33 9.52 -21.53
C ASN A 104 9.05 9.26 -20.72
N ARG A 105 8.00 10.09 -20.91
CA ARG A 105 6.73 9.97 -20.17
C ARG A 105 6.14 8.57 -20.15
N SER A 106 6.06 7.93 -21.31
CA SER A 106 5.48 6.59 -21.46
C SER A 106 6.23 5.53 -20.65
N LYS A 107 7.57 5.58 -20.66
CA LYS A 107 8.40 4.66 -19.87
C LYS A 107 8.22 4.87 -18.38
N HIS A 108 8.14 6.12 -17.94
CA HIS A 108 7.92 6.45 -16.53
C HIS A 108 6.52 6.03 -16.07
N LEU A 109 5.49 6.20 -16.91
CA LEU A 109 4.14 5.67 -16.66
C LEU A 109 4.10 4.15 -16.57
N ASP A 110 4.87 3.44 -17.40
CA ASP A 110 4.98 1.98 -17.29
C ASP A 110 5.67 1.56 -15.98
N LEU A 111 6.63 2.34 -15.50
CA LEU A 111 7.24 2.14 -14.17
C LEU A 111 6.24 2.40 -13.04
N VAL A 112 5.39 3.43 -13.15
CA VAL A 112 4.30 3.67 -12.19
C VAL A 112 3.40 2.43 -12.08
N LYS A 113 2.94 1.91 -13.22
CA LYS A 113 2.11 0.69 -13.27
C LYS A 113 2.84 -0.51 -12.66
N LYS A 114 4.10 -0.70 -13.03
CA LYS A 114 4.93 -1.80 -12.51
C LYS A 114 5.06 -1.74 -10.99
N PHE A 115 5.37 -0.57 -10.43
CA PHE A 115 5.52 -0.42 -8.98
C PHE A 115 4.19 -0.49 -8.24
N ASN A 116 3.09 -0.05 -8.85
CA ASN A 116 1.76 -0.25 -8.31
C ASN A 116 1.41 -1.74 -8.24
N ASN A 117 1.63 -2.51 -9.31
CA ASN A 117 1.39 -3.95 -9.30
C ASN A 117 2.26 -4.67 -8.26
N LEU A 118 3.56 -4.34 -8.18
CA LEU A 118 4.45 -4.92 -7.15
C LEU A 118 4.01 -4.57 -5.73
N SER A 119 3.42 -3.39 -5.51
CA SER A 119 2.86 -3.02 -4.21
C SER A 119 1.61 -3.83 -3.87
N GLU A 120 0.75 -4.11 -4.85
CA GLU A 120 -0.43 -4.94 -4.67
C GLU A 120 -0.07 -6.41 -4.45
N ASP A 121 0.88 -6.95 -5.22
CA ASP A 121 1.39 -8.32 -5.05
C ASP A 121 2.00 -8.52 -3.65
N GLU A 122 2.74 -7.54 -3.15
CA GLU A 122 3.27 -7.58 -1.78
C GLU A 122 2.15 -7.56 -0.75
N LEU A 123 1.15 -6.71 -0.96
CA LEU A 123 0.00 -6.62 -0.06
C LEU A 123 -0.79 -7.93 -0.02
N ASP A 124 -1.06 -8.51 -1.20
CA ASP A 124 -1.71 -9.81 -1.36
C ASP A 124 -0.89 -10.92 -0.69
N SER A 125 0.44 -10.89 -0.82
CA SER A 125 1.34 -11.84 -0.16
C SER A 125 1.33 -11.71 1.36
N LEU A 126 1.18 -10.50 1.91
CA LEU A 126 1.11 -10.26 3.35
C LEU A 126 -0.25 -10.66 3.92
N LEU A 127 -1.32 -10.50 3.13
CA LEU A 127 -2.69 -10.69 3.59
C LEU A 127 -3.25 -12.08 3.31
N ASP A 128 -2.53 -12.94 2.58
CA ASP A 128 -2.90 -14.30 2.14
C ASP A 128 -4.42 -14.47 1.95
N LYS A 129 -4.90 -14.29 0.70
CA LYS A 129 -6.32 -14.18 0.30
C LYS A 129 -7.32 -15.09 1.04
N ASN A 130 -6.87 -16.24 1.54
CA ASN A 130 -7.68 -17.20 2.29
C ASN A 130 -7.93 -16.82 3.76
N LEU A 131 -7.01 -16.17 4.47
CA LEU A 131 -7.18 -15.91 5.91
C LEU A 131 -8.13 -14.75 6.20
N LEU A 132 -8.19 -13.75 5.32
CA LEU A 132 -9.20 -12.68 5.34
C LEU A 132 -10.64 -13.23 5.28
N GLN A 133 -10.90 -14.31 4.53
CA GLN A 133 -12.24 -14.91 4.47
C GLN A 133 -12.66 -15.55 5.81
N VAL A 134 -11.71 -15.96 6.65
CA VAL A 134 -11.99 -16.72 7.88
C VAL A 134 -11.88 -15.84 9.14
N THR A 135 -11.12 -14.72 9.09
CA THR A 135 -10.97 -13.79 10.22
C THR A 135 -11.79 -12.51 10.10
N TYR A 136 -12.42 -12.22 8.96
CA TYR A 136 -13.35 -11.09 8.87
C TYR A 136 -14.75 -11.48 9.35
N LEU A 137 -15.10 -10.96 10.54
CA LEU A 137 -16.34 -10.20 10.64
C LEU A 137 -16.41 -9.27 9.43
N SER A 138 -17.33 -9.58 8.51
CA SER A 138 -17.53 -8.94 7.22
C SER A 138 -17.54 -7.40 7.33
N THR A 139 -16.48 -6.74 6.85
CA THR A 139 -16.54 -5.33 6.44
C THR A 139 -16.68 -5.21 4.92
N ARG A 140 -17.26 -6.21 4.25
CA ARG A 140 -17.99 -5.97 2.99
C ARG A 140 -19.28 -5.23 3.33
N ALA A 141 -19.14 -3.97 3.69
CA ALA A 141 -20.22 -3.00 3.70
C ALA A 141 -19.76 -1.90 2.76
N TYR A 142 -19.97 -2.10 1.47
CA TYR A 142 -20.21 -1.11 0.40
C TYR A 142 -20.44 -1.94 -0.88
N GLU A 143 -21.64 -2.48 -0.99
CA GLU A 143 -22.36 -2.59 -2.29
C GLU A 143 -23.29 -1.38 -2.40
#